data_AF-A0A220MD94-F1
#
_entry.id   AF-A0A220MD94-F1
#
_cell.length_a   1.000
_cell.length_b   1.000
_cell.length_c   1.000
_cell.angle_alpha   90.00
_cell.angle_beta   90.00
_cell.angle_gamma   90.00
#
_symmetry.space_group_name_H-M   'P 1'
#
loop_
_entity.id
_entity.type
_entity.pdbx_description
1 polymer ?
#
loop_
_entity_poly.entity_id
_entity_poly.type
_entity_poly.pdbx_seq_one_letter_code
_entity_poly.pdbx_strand_id
1 'polypeptide(L)'
;MMPQSVYIHIPFCTNKCYYCDFNSFVTNNPQLIWDYLEALKSEMEITFSQQPIEQVKTIFVGGGTPTFLDHAQMRAFLEIVEKQLGKYWANDIEFSMEANPGTTDVEKLRIMRELGVNRLSFGVQSFDDALLKRLGRIHDQEAVYRSIDNAKKVGFDNFSIDLMFGLPDQTLDIFRQTLDKAFGLGTTHFSAYSLKVEENTLFHTLYQKDQLPLPSEETELEMYMVLIEEMERQGYKQYEISNFAKLGYESKHNKTYWLNREYYGVGAGAHGYVCGHRHVNAGPLAIYMQKCKEGLPRVEQFEVPREDAMEEQMILGLRLREGVDLSAFASRFGATVHDVFGSIIEEEVAKGMLEEQDGFLKLTKQGLPLGNEVFARFLR
;
A
#
# COMPACT_ATOMS: atom_id res chain seq x y z
N MET A 1 15.54 -9.69 -14.83
CA MET A 1 14.27 -10.41 -15.07
C MET A 1 13.19 -9.36 -15.24
N MET A 2 12.25 -9.52 -16.16
CA MET A 2 11.17 -8.54 -16.32
C MET A 2 10.29 -8.47 -15.06
N PRO A 3 9.74 -7.29 -14.72
CA PRO A 3 8.87 -7.15 -13.57
C PRO A 3 7.62 -8.04 -13.68
N GLN A 4 7.13 -8.52 -12.54
CA GLN A 4 5.95 -9.41 -12.47
C GLN A 4 4.79 -8.78 -11.69
N SER A 5 4.91 -7.51 -11.31
CA SER A 5 3.98 -6.79 -10.46
C SER A 5 3.52 -5.52 -11.17
N VAL A 6 2.22 -5.24 -11.13
CA VAL A 6 1.61 -4.06 -11.78
C VAL A 6 0.80 -3.28 -10.77
N TYR A 7 1.17 -2.02 -10.54
CA TYR A 7 0.37 -1.06 -9.80
C TYR A 7 -0.44 -0.20 -10.78
N ILE A 8 -1.72 -0.04 -10.49
CA ILE A 8 -2.64 0.77 -11.28
C ILE A 8 -3.29 1.79 -10.36
N HIS A 9 -3.08 3.06 -10.65
CA HIS A 9 -3.62 4.15 -9.85
C HIS A 9 -5.00 4.57 -10.35
N ILE A 10 -6.01 4.66 -9.49
CA ILE A 10 -7.31 5.27 -9.75
C ILE A 10 -7.47 6.48 -8.83
N PRO A 11 -7.36 7.72 -9.32
CA PRO A 11 -7.12 8.90 -8.49
C PRO A 11 -8.43 9.58 -8.04
N PHE A 12 -9.56 8.89 -8.01
CA PHE A 12 -10.84 9.52 -7.69
C PHE A 12 -11.33 9.17 -6.29
N CYS A 13 -11.84 10.16 -5.56
CA CYS A 13 -12.44 9.99 -4.24
C CYS A 13 -13.78 10.73 -4.15
N THR A 14 -14.70 10.22 -3.34
CA THR A 14 -15.93 10.96 -2.98
C THR A 14 -15.60 12.24 -2.21
N ASN A 15 -14.58 12.19 -1.37
CA ASN A 15 -14.09 13.33 -0.60
C ASN A 15 -12.61 13.12 -0.24
N LYS A 16 -11.90 14.21 0.07
CA LYS A 16 -10.53 14.13 0.57
C LYS A 16 -10.53 13.97 2.09
N CYS A 17 -10.01 12.85 2.59
CA CYS A 17 -9.81 12.65 4.01
C CYS A 17 -8.78 13.67 4.54
N TYR A 18 -8.92 14.12 5.77
CA TYR A 18 -8.18 15.29 6.27
C TYR A 18 -6.68 15.05 6.45
N TYR A 19 -6.27 13.78 6.52
CA TYR A 19 -4.88 13.31 6.61
C TYR A 19 -4.29 12.86 5.26
N CYS A 20 -5.10 12.73 4.20
CA CYS A 20 -4.69 12.04 2.99
C CYS A 20 -3.85 12.95 2.08
N ASP A 21 -2.62 12.52 1.82
CA ASP A 21 -1.64 13.15 0.93
C ASP A 21 -1.62 12.53 -0.48
N PHE A 22 -2.31 11.40 -0.69
CA PHE A 22 -2.36 10.73 -1.99
C PHE A 22 -2.89 11.63 -3.12
N ASN A 23 -2.37 11.37 -4.32
CA ASN A 23 -2.79 11.99 -5.57
C ASN A 23 -4.26 11.63 -5.89
N SER A 24 -5.19 12.38 -5.31
CA SER A 24 -6.62 12.10 -5.37
C SER A 24 -7.42 13.36 -5.70
N PHE A 25 -8.49 13.17 -6.46
CA PHE A 25 -9.36 14.22 -6.98
C PHE A 25 -10.81 13.91 -6.62
N VAL A 26 -11.52 14.93 -6.15
CA VAL A 26 -12.96 14.88 -5.93
C VAL A 26 -13.64 15.43 -7.18
N THR A 27 -14.54 14.66 -7.77
CA THR A 27 -15.28 15.06 -8.96
C THR A 27 -16.69 14.49 -8.95
N ASN A 28 -17.64 15.23 -9.51
CA ASN A 28 -19.00 14.76 -9.80
C ASN A 28 -19.24 14.67 -11.31
N ASN A 29 -18.19 14.78 -12.14
CA ASN A 29 -18.27 14.73 -13.59
C ASN A 29 -17.97 13.30 -14.09
N PRO A 30 -18.98 12.52 -14.53
CA PRO A 30 -18.74 11.17 -15.02
C PRO A 30 -17.91 11.11 -16.30
N GLN A 31 -17.99 12.14 -17.16
CA GLN A 31 -17.22 12.18 -18.41
C GLN A 31 -15.71 12.26 -18.14
N LEU A 32 -15.30 13.00 -17.10
CA LEU A 32 -13.89 13.08 -16.71
C LEU A 32 -13.32 11.70 -16.35
N ILE A 33 -14.14 10.84 -15.74
CA ILE A 33 -13.74 9.47 -15.38
C ILE A 33 -13.58 8.62 -16.64
N TRP A 34 -14.50 8.73 -17.60
CA TRP A 34 -14.39 8.05 -18.89
C TRP A 34 -13.16 8.49 -19.69
N ASP A 35 -12.90 9.80 -19.75
CA ASP A 35 -11.72 10.37 -20.40
C ASP A 35 -10.43 9.85 -19.74
N TYR A 36 -10.43 9.72 -18.41
CA TYR A 36 -9.32 9.13 -17.67
C TYR A 36 -9.10 7.64 -17.99
N LEU A 37 -10.17 6.84 -18.04
CA LEU A 37 -10.05 5.41 -18.36
C LEU A 37 -9.52 5.17 -19.78
N GLU A 38 -9.89 6.01 -20.75
CA GLU A 38 -9.33 5.93 -22.11
C GLU A 38 -7.85 6.37 -22.16
N ALA A 39 -7.48 7.40 -21.38
CA ALA A 39 -6.08 7.79 -21.22
C ALA A 39 -5.25 6.67 -20.59
N LEU A 40 -5.75 6.04 -19.52
CA LEU A 40 -5.11 4.90 -18.85
C LEU A 40 -4.95 3.70 -19.80
N LYS A 41 -5.99 3.39 -20.60
CA LYS A 41 -5.90 2.36 -21.64
C LYS A 41 -4.78 2.66 -22.63
N SER A 42 -4.69 3.90 -23.12
CA SER A 42 -3.65 4.33 -24.05
C SER A 42 -2.25 4.20 -23.44
N GLU A 43 -2.08 4.61 -22.18
CA GLU A 43 -0.83 4.41 -21.45
C GLU A 43 -0.46 2.93 -21.33
N MET A 44 -1.39 2.07 -20.93
CA MET A 44 -1.14 0.63 -20.76
C MET A 44 -0.74 -0.02 -22.10
N GLU A 45 -1.42 0.32 -23.19
CA GLU A 45 -1.09 -0.18 -24.54
C GLU A 45 0.36 0.20 -24.93
N ILE A 46 0.76 1.45 -24.70
CA ILE A 46 2.11 1.92 -25.02
C ILE A 46 3.15 1.27 -24.07
N THR A 47 2.85 1.24 -22.76
CA THR A 47 3.77 0.72 -21.74
C THR A 47 4.11 -0.74 -21.99
N PHE A 48 3.10 -1.60 -22.17
CA PHE A 48 3.33 -3.03 -22.39
C PHE A 48 3.79 -3.36 -23.81
N SER A 49 3.63 -2.45 -24.78
CA SER A 49 4.28 -2.57 -26.08
C SER A 49 5.78 -2.24 -26.04
N GLN A 50 6.19 -1.24 -25.25
CA GLN A 50 7.60 -0.82 -25.16
C GLN A 50 8.39 -1.66 -24.17
N GLN A 51 7.75 -2.12 -23.10
CA GLN A 51 8.36 -2.93 -22.04
C GLN A 51 7.51 -4.19 -21.84
N PRO A 52 7.61 -5.19 -22.75
CA PRO A 52 6.75 -6.37 -22.74
C PRO A 52 6.80 -7.12 -21.43
N ILE A 53 5.62 -7.43 -20.89
CA ILE A 53 5.47 -8.28 -19.72
C ILE A 53 5.36 -9.74 -20.15
N GLU A 54 6.05 -10.63 -19.43
CA GLU A 54 6.04 -12.07 -19.71
C GLU A 54 5.06 -12.83 -18.81
N GLN A 55 4.92 -12.37 -17.56
CA GLN A 55 4.04 -12.97 -16.56
C GLN A 55 3.68 -11.94 -15.49
N VAL A 56 2.40 -11.93 -15.09
CA VAL A 56 1.87 -11.09 -14.01
C VAL A 56 1.55 -11.98 -12.81
N LYS A 57 2.28 -11.80 -11.71
CA LYS A 57 2.00 -12.46 -10.43
C LYS A 57 1.17 -11.60 -9.49
N THR A 58 1.24 -10.29 -9.61
CA THR A 58 0.45 -9.39 -8.77
C THR A 58 -0.07 -8.18 -9.56
N ILE A 59 -1.32 -7.81 -9.31
CA ILE A 59 -1.91 -6.52 -9.69
C ILE A 59 -2.45 -5.88 -8.43
N PHE A 60 -2.16 -4.60 -8.24
CA PHE A 60 -2.72 -3.82 -7.16
C PHE A 60 -3.34 -2.55 -7.70
N VAL A 61 -4.63 -2.37 -7.46
CA VAL A 61 -5.38 -1.17 -7.84
C VAL A 61 -5.64 -0.36 -6.59
N GLY A 62 -5.04 0.83 -6.53
CA GLY A 62 -5.16 1.73 -5.39
C GLY A 62 -5.22 3.19 -5.82
N GLY A 63 -4.95 4.10 -4.88
CA GLY A 63 -4.77 5.52 -5.15
C GLY A 63 -5.74 6.40 -4.37
N GLY A 64 -6.73 6.95 -5.07
CA GLY A 64 -7.85 7.60 -4.40
C GLY A 64 -8.77 6.54 -3.77
N THR A 65 -9.80 6.14 -4.49
CA THR A 65 -10.69 5.05 -4.12
C THR A 65 -11.13 4.35 -5.40
N PRO A 66 -10.53 3.20 -5.78
CA PRO A 66 -10.90 2.49 -7.01
C PRO A 66 -12.40 2.18 -7.11
N THR A 67 -13.01 1.85 -5.98
CA THR A 67 -14.45 1.60 -5.86
C THR A 67 -15.35 2.85 -5.98
N PHE A 68 -14.77 4.03 -6.21
CA PHE A 68 -15.49 5.23 -6.61
C PHE A 68 -16.16 5.05 -7.98
N LEU A 69 -15.52 4.30 -8.89
CA LEU A 69 -16.07 3.98 -10.19
C LEU A 69 -17.47 3.36 -10.05
N ASP A 70 -18.41 3.81 -10.88
CA ASP A 70 -19.73 3.18 -10.97
C ASP A 70 -19.63 1.78 -11.60
N HIS A 71 -20.77 1.06 -11.71
CA HIS A 71 -20.77 -0.29 -12.26
C HIS A 71 -20.24 -0.37 -13.70
N ALA A 72 -20.61 0.58 -14.55
CA ALA A 72 -20.20 0.58 -15.95
C ALA A 72 -18.72 0.92 -16.09
N GLN A 73 -18.24 1.90 -15.33
CA GLN A 73 -16.84 2.33 -15.30
C GLN A 73 -15.94 1.26 -14.69
N MET A 74 -16.36 0.60 -13.62
CA MET A 74 -15.63 -0.52 -13.01
C MET A 74 -15.47 -1.68 -13.98
N ARG A 75 -16.55 -2.04 -14.68
CA ARG A 75 -16.51 -3.09 -15.72
C ARG A 75 -15.55 -2.71 -16.84
N ALA A 76 -15.70 -1.52 -17.41
CA ALA A 76 -14.83 -1.06 -18.49
C ALA A 76 -13.36 -0.99 -18.07
N PHE A 77 -13.07 -0.50 -16.85
CA PHE A 77 -11.73 -0.48 -16.29
C PHE A 77 -11.12 -1.89 -16.21
N LEU A 78 -11.84 -2.84 -15.63
CA LEU A 78 -11.33 -4.20 -15.47
C LEU A 78 -11.22 -4.95 -16.80
N GLU A 79 -12.09 -4.69 -17.78
CA GLU A 79 -11.97 -5.19 -19.15
C GLU A 79 -10.72 -4.62 -19.86
N ILE A 80 -10.36 -3.36 -19.60
CA ILE A 80 -9.08 -2.79 -20.06
C ILE A 80 -7.91 -3.59 -19.46
N VAL A 81 -7.93 -3.83 -18.15
CA VAL A 81 -6.87 -4.59 -17.45
C VAL A 81 -6.77 -6.02 -18.00
N GLU A 82 -7.88 -6.73 -18.11
CA GLU A 82 -7.93 -8.09 -18.66
C GLU A 82 -7.44 -8.14 -20.11
N LYS A 83 -7.84 -7.19 -20.97
CA LYS A 83 -7.39 -7.15 -22.36
C LYS A 83 -5.87 -6.99 -22.48
N GLN A 84 -5.26 -6.15 -21.64
CA GLN A 84 -3.82 -5.90 -21.71
C GLN A 84 -2.99 -6.97 -21.02
N LEU A 85 -3.47 -7.50 -19.89
CA LEU A 85 -2.68 -8.34 -18.98
C LEU A 85 -3.19 -9.78 -18.84
N GLY A 86 -4.44 -10.07 -19.18
CA GLY A 86 -5.13 -11.34 -18.91
C GLY A 86 -4.39 -12.57 -19.45
N LYS A 87 -3.84 -12.47 -20.65
CA LYS A 87 -3.02 -13.55 -21.25
C LYS A 87 -1.71 -13.86 -20.50
N TYR A 88 -1.28 -12.98 -19.61
CA TYR A 88 -0.03 -13.09 -18.85
C TYR A 88 -0.26 -13.42 -17.38
N TRP A 89 -1.51 -13.54 -16.93
CA TRP A 89 -1.80 -13.84 -15.53
C TRP A 89 -1.21 -15.19 -15.13
N ALA A 90 -0.47 -15.19 -14.03
CA ALA A 90 -0.06 -16.43 -13.37
C ALA A 90 -1.30 -17.15 -12.81
N ASN A 91 -1.25 -18.49 -12.74
CA ASN A 91 -2.35 -19.28 -12.19
C ASN A 91 -2.69 -18.92 -10.73
N ASP A 92 -1.69 -18.45 -9.97
CA ASP A 92 -1.80 -18.06 -8.57
C ASP A 92 -1.70 -16.53 -8.36
N ILE A 93 -2.09 -15.75 -9.38
CA ILE A 93 -2.06 -14.29 -9.35
C ILE A 93 -2.79 -13.72 -8.12
N GLU A 94 -2.17 -12.72 -7.49
CA GLU A 94 -2.86 -11.85 -6.54
C GLU A 94 -3.36 -10.60 -7.26
N PHE A 95 -4.68 -10.43 -7.38
CA PHE A 95 -5.28 -9.22 -7.93
C PHE A 95 -6.04 -8.51 -6.81
N SER A 96 -5.36 -7.53 -6.22
CA SER A 96 -5.85 -6.70 -5.12
C SER A 96 -6.53 -5.42 -5.61
N MET A 97 -7.63 -5.04 -4.97
CA MET A 97 -8.25 -3.74 -5.15
C MET A 97 -8.57 -3.08 -3.81
N GLU A 98 -8.19 -1.81 -3.67
CA GLU A 98 -8.60 -0.97 -2.55
C GLU A 98 -10.08 -0.60 -2.64
N ALA A 99 -10.75 -0.64 -1.48
CA ALA A 99 -12.15 -0.34 -1.32
C ALA A 99 -12.37 0.57 -0.12
N ASN A 100 -13.29 1.51 -0.25
CA ASN A 100 -13.76 2.30 0.86
C ASN A 100 -15.07 1.67 1.38
N PRO A 101 -15.26 1.46 2.69
CA PRO A 101 -16.57 1.10 3.19
C PRO A 101 -17.65 2.09 2.70
N GLY A 102 -18.80 1.57 2.29
CA GLY A 102 -19.89 2.37 1.73
C GLY A 102 -19.79 2.70 0.24
N THR A 103 -18.67 2.44 -0.45
CA THR A 103 -18.57 2.61 -1.92
C THR A 103 -18.75 1.30 -2.70
N THR A 104 -18.98 0.19 -1.99
CA THR A 104 -19.20 -1.14 -2.57
C THR A 104 -20.63 -1.63 -2.36
N ASP A 105 -21.21 -2.19 -3.41
CA ASP A 105 -22.44 -2.99 -3.37
C ASP A 105 -22.21 -4.37 -3.99
N VAL A 106 -23.20 -5.25 -3.87
CA VAL A 106 -23.13 -6.64 -4.35
C VAL A 106 -22.84 -6.72 -5.85
N GLU A 107 -23.41 -5.82 -6.65
CA GLU A 107 -23.21 -5.83 -8.11
C GLU A 107 -21.77 -5.45 -8.45
N LYS A 108 -21.27 -4.36 -7.88
CA LYS A 108 -19.89 -3.89 -8.11
C LYS A 108 -18.87 -4.94 -7.70
N LEU A 109 -19.07 -5.57 -6.55
CA LEU A 109 -18.22 -6.66 -6.08
C LEU A 109 -18.28 -7.88 -7.00
N ARG A 110 -19.44 -8.18 -7.60
CA ARG A 110 -19.56 -9.27 -8.57
C ARG A 110 -18.77 -8.98 -9.84
N ILE A 111 -18.88 -7.76 -10.38
CA ILE A 111 -18.09 -7.30 -11.52
C ILE A 111 -16.59 -7.47 -11.24
N MET A 112 -16.15 -7.04 -10.06
CA MET A 112 -14.75 -7.17 -9.64
C MET A 112 -14.29 -8.63 -9.63
N ARG A 113 -15.08 -9.52 -9.03
CA ARG A 113 -14.76 -10.95 -8.95
C ARG A 113 -14.76 -11.63 -10.32
N GLU A 114 -15.77 -11.33 -11.15
CA GLU A 114 -15.90 -11.84 -12.52
C GLU A 114 -14.68 -11.52 -13.38
N LEU A 115 -14.10 -10.33 -13.20
CA LEU A 115 -12.95 -9.85 -13.97
C LEU A 115 -11.62 -10.01 -13.23
N GLY A 116 -11.55 -10.98 -12.31
CA GLY A 116 -10.30 -11.51 -11.77
C GLY A 116 -9.82 -10.92 -10.45
N VAL A 117 -10.47 -9.89 -9.88
CA VAL A 117 -10.12 -9.39 -8.54
C VAL A 117 -10.40 -10.48 -7.52
N ASN A 118 -9.38 -10.85 -6.75
CA ASN A 118 -9.45 -11.95 -5.78
C ASN A 118 -8.99 -11.56 -4.37
N ARG A 119 -8.57 -10.30 -4.17
CA ARG A 119 -8.25 -9.73 -2.86
C ARG A 119 -8.80 -8.30 -2.75
N LEU A 120 -9.39 -7.97 -1.60
CA LEU A 120 -9.86 -6.61 -1.28
C LEU A 120 -9.03 -6.00 -0.14
N SER A 121 -8.83 -4.69 -0.15
CA SER A 121 -8.31 -3.94 1.00
C SER A 121 -9.30 -2.86 1.40
N PHE A 122 -9.97 -3.01 2.54
CA PHE A 122 -10.95 -2.04 3.01
C PHE A 122 -10.30 -1.02 3.96
N GLY A 123 -10.31 0.26 3.59
CA GLY A 123 -9.87 1.34 4.47
C GLY A 123 -10.83 1.56 5.64
N VAL A 124 -10.77 0.78 6.72
CA VAL A 124 -11.71 0.92 7.85
C VAL A 124 -11.31 2.09 8.74
N GLN A 125 -10.03 2.20 9.04
CA GLN A 125 -9.35 3.16 9.91
C GLN A 125 -9.75 3.05 11.39
N SER A 126 -11.05 3.06 11.70
CA SER A 126 -11.57 2.92 13.06
C SER A 126 -12.99 2.34 13.05
N PHE A 127 -13.44 1.82 14.20
CA PHE A 127 -14.83 1.46 14.48
C PHE A 127 -15.51 2.45 15.45
N ASP A 128 -14.94 3.64 15.61
CA ASP A 128 -15.52 4.75 16.34
C ASP A 128 -15.97 5.85 15.37
N ASP A 129 -17.27 6.12 15.32
CA ASP A 129 -17.86 7.06 14.36
C ASP A 129 -17.40 8.51 14.58
N ALA A 130 -17.05 8.88 15.81
CA ALA A 130 -16.52 10.22 16.09
C ALA A 130 -15.11 10.37 15.51
N LEU A 131 -14.25 9.36 15.65
CA LEU A 131 -12.94 9.33 15.00
C LEU A 131 -13.06 9.30 13.47
N LEU A 132 -13.95 8.48 12.91
CA LEU A 132 -14.19 8.43 11.45
C LEU A 132 -14.59 9.80 10.90
N LYS A 133 -15.51 10.50 11.58
CA LYS A 133 -15.90 11.87 11.23
C LYS A 133 -14.72 12.85 11.33
N ARG A 134 -13.90 12.74 12.37
CA ARG A 134 -12.69 13.56 12.55
C ARG A 134 -11.63 13.32 11.48
N LEU A 135 -11.55 12.13 10.92
CA LEU A 135 -10.69 11.81 9.78
C LEU A 135 -11.24 12.32 8.44
N GLY A 136 -12.51 12.77 8.43
CA GLY A 136 -13.24 13.08 7.21
C GLY A 136 -13.60 11.84 6.43
N ARG A 137 -13.90 10.70 7.07
CA ARG A 137 -14.41 9.50 6.39
C ARG A 137 -15.90 9.68 6.09
N ILE A 138 -16.37 9.09 4.99
CA ILE A 138 -17.78 9.14 4.57
C ILE A 138 -18.61 7.97 5.10
N HIS A 139 -17.97 7.04 5.79
CA HIS A 139 -18.59 5.83 6.31
C HIS A 139 -18.61 5.84 7.82
N ASP A 140 -19.56 5.10 8.37
CA ASP A 140 -19.69 4.77 9.78
C ASP A 140 -19.35 3.28 10.00
N GLN A 141 -19.40 2.86 11.26
CA GLN A 141 -19.23 1.47 11.65
C GLN A 141 -20.20 0.52 10.91
N GLU A 142 -21.46 0.91 10.70
CA GLU A 142 -22.46 0.04 10.05
C GLU A 142 -22.10 -0.23 8.59
N ALA A 143 -21.62 0.80 7.87
CA ALA A 143 -21.14 0.68 6.51
C ALA A 143 -19.96 -0.28 6.39
N VAL A 144 -19.06 -0.35 7.38
CA VAL A 144 -17.97 -1.33 7.43
C VAL A 144 -18.52 -2.76 7.42
N TYR A 145 -19.43 -3.07 8.36
CA TYR A 145 -20.02 -4.41 8.43
C TYR A 145 -20.78 -4.77 7.17
N ARG A 146 -21.56 -3.84 6.62
CA ARG A 146 -22.32 -4.05 5.38
C ARG A 146 -21.40 -4.30 4.18
N SER A 147 -20.32 -3.53 4.01
CA SER A 147 -19.37 -3.73 2.92
C SER A 147 -18.67 -5.08 3.00
N ILE A 148 -18.28 -5.52 4.19
CA ILE A 148 -17.65 -6.83 4.40
C ILE A 148 -18.64 -7.97 4.17
N ASP A 149 -19.86 -7.85 4.67
CA ASP A 149 -20.93 -8.84 4.44
C ASP A 149 -21.25 -8.97 2.94
N ASN A 150 -21.33 -7.86 2.21
CA ASN A 150 -21.50 -7.88 0.75
C ASN A 150 -20.34 -8.59 0.05
N ALA A 151 -19.09 -8.35 0.46
CA ALA A 151 -17.92 -9.04 -0.10
C ALA A 151 -18.00 -10.56 0.14
N LYS A 152 -18.34 -10.98 1.37
CA LYS A 152 -18.52 -12.40 1.71
C LYS A 152 -19.67 -13.04 0.91
N LYS A 153 -20.79 -12.34 0.73
CA LYS A 153 -21.95 -12.83 -0.07
C LYS A 153 -21.60 -13.10 -1.53
N VAL A 154 -20.75 -12.25 -2.10
CA VAL A 154 -20.24 -12.44 -3.47
C VAL A 154 -19.12 -13.48 -3.51
N GLY A 155 -18.63 -13.91 -2.35
CA GLY A 155 -17.68 -15.01 -2.13
C GLY A 155 -16.21 -14.60 -2.19
N PHE A 156 -15.89 -13.36 -1.82
CA PHE A 156 -14.54 -13.00 -1.42
C PHE A 156 -14.22 -13.64 -0.07
N ASP A 157 -13.12 -14.39 -0.03
CA ASP A 157 -12.57 -15.05 1.15
C ASP A 157 -11.21 -14.45 1.57
N ASN A 158 -10.57 -13.68 0.70
CA ASN A 158 -9.33 -12.95 0.96
C ASN A 158 -9.59 -11.44 0.99
N PHE A 159 -9.59 -10.85 2.18
CA PHE A 159 -9.70 -9.41 2.32
C PHE A 159 -8.92 -8.90 3.54
N SER A 160 -8.29 -7.75 3.33
CA SER A 160 -7.65 -6.93 4.34
C SER A 160 -8.59 -5.85 4.84
N ILE A 161 -8.38 -5.44 6.09
CA ILE A 161 -8.84 -4.14 6.55
C ILE A 161 -7.66 -3.31 6.99
N ASP A 162 -7.72 -2.02 6.69
CA ASP A 162 -6.71 -1.05 7.08
C ASP A 162 -7.20 -0.31 8.32
N LEU A 163 -6.38 -0.24 9.36
CA LEU A 163 -6.65 0.37 10.66
C LEU A 163 -5.62 1.45 10.93
N MET A 164 -6.04 2.50 11.64
CA MET A 164 -5.14 3.56 12.06
C MET A 164 -5.13 3.69 13.58
N PHE A 165 -3.92 3.87 14.12
CA PHE A 165 -3.72 4.30 15.50
C PHE A 165 -3.01 5.67 15.52
N GLY A 166 -2.84 6.27 16.69
CA GLY A 166 -2.28 7.62 16.79
C GLY A 166 -3.24 8.73 16.31
N LEU A 167 -4.55 8.46 16.24
CA LEU A 167 -5.53 9.42 15.70
C LEU A 167 -5.86 10.54 16.70
N PRO A 168 -6.33 11.72 16.24
CA PRO A 168 -6.69 12.82 17.13
C PRO A 168 -7.84 12.45 18.09
N ASP A 169 -7.65 12.67 19.39
CA ASP A 169 -8.51 12.23 20.52
C ASP A 169 -8.60 10.70 20.73
N GLN A 170 -7.82 9.88 20.01
CA GLN A 170 -7.87 8.42 20.20
C GLN A 170 -7.14 8.03 21.48
N THR A 171 -7.85 7.33 22.35
CA THR A 171 -7.27 6.71 23.54
C THR A 171 -6.94 5.24 23.28
N LEU A 172 -6.09 4.67 24.13
CA LEU A 172 -5.76 3.24 24.07
C LEU A 172 -7.00 2.35 24.20
N ASP A 173 -7.98 2.74 25.02
CA ASP A 173 -9.23 1.98 25.17
C ASP A 173 -10.08 1.98 23.90
N ILE A 174 -10.15 3.12 23.19
CA ILE A 174 -10.83 3.19 21.88
C ILE A 174 -10.10 2.32 20.86
N PHE A 175 -8.77 2.29 20.90
CA PHE A 175 -7.98 1.44 20.03
C PHE A 175 -8.18 -0.06 20.33
N ARG A 176 -8.19 -0.47 21.60
CA ARG A 176 -8.52 -1.86 22.01
C ARG A 176 -9.91 -2.28 21.52
N GLN A 177 -10.92 -1.42 21.69
CA GLN A 177 -12.27 -1.68 21.17
C GLN A 177 -12.31 -1.78 19.63
N THR A 178 -11.48 -1.00 18.94
CA THR A 178 -11.30 -1.10 17.49
C THR A 178 -10.76 -2.47 17.11
N LEU A 179 -9.71 -2.95 17.79
CA LEU A 179 -9.15 -4.28 17.56
C LEU A 179 -10.16 -5.41 17.84
N ASP A 180 -10.86 -5.36 18.98
CA ASP A 180 -11.87 -6.37 19.34
C ASP A 180 -12.96 -6.51 18.24
N LYS A 181 -13.48 -5.38 17.76
CA LYS A 181 -14.46 -5.35 16.66
C LYS A 181 -13.85 -5.86 15.35
N ALA A 182 -12.60 -5.50 15.08
CA ALA A 182 -11.88 -5.87 13.87
C ALA A 182 -11.67 -7.39 13.77
N PHE A 183 -11.25 -8.03 14.87
CA PHE A 183 -11.07 -9.49 14.92
C PHE A 183 -12.38 -10.25 14.73
N GLY A 184 -13.51 -9.69 15.17
CA GLY A 184 -14.85 -10.24 14.96
C GLY A 184 -15.25 -10.35 13.48
N LEU A 185 -14.54 -9.68 12.56
CA LEU A 185 -14.83 -9.75 11.13
C LEU A 185 -14.31 -11.03 10.45
N GLY A 186 -13.35 -11.74 11.06
CA GLY A 186 -12.72 -12.91 10.45
C GLY A 186 -11.99 -12.61 9.14
N THR A 187 -11.25 -11.49 9.09
CA THR A 187 -10.39 -11.11 7.96
C THR A 187 -9.16 -12.01 7.89
N THR A 188 -8.54 -12.10 6.71
CA THR A 188 -7.31 -12.88 6.50
C THR A 188 -6.04 -12.05 6.70
N HIS A 189 -6.17 -10.73 6.61
CA HIS A 189 -5.08 -9.77 6.63
C HIS A 189 -5.50 -8.47 7.33
N PHE A 190 -4.54 -7.78 7.95
CA PHE A 190 -4.67 -6.44 8.50
C PHE A 190 -3.50 -5.58 8.07
N SER A 191 -3.80 -4.36 7.66
CA SER A 191 -2.83 -3.26 7.64
C SER A 191 -3.13 -2.38 8.84
N ALA A 192 -2.17 -2.09 9.70
CA ALA A 192 -2.35 -1.25 10.87
C ALA A 192 -1.13 -0.33 11.03
N TYR A 193 -1.36 0.97 10.90
CA TYR A 193 -0.29 1.98 10.87
C TYR A 193 -0.67 3.21 11.66
N SER A 194 0.34 3.93 12.14
CA SER A 194 0.13 5.19 12.83
C SER A 194 -0.27 6.30 11.85
N LEU A 195 -1.03 7.27 12.33
CA LEU A 195 -1.26 8.51 11.63
C LEU A 195 0.05 9.27 11.43
N LYS A 196 0.45 9.42 10.17
CA LYS A 196 1.49 10.36 9.78
C LYS A 196 0.86 11.70 9.37
N VAL A 197 1.38 12.80 9.91
CA VAL A 197 0.95 14.15 9.53
C VAL A 197 1.79 14.62 8.34
N GLU A 198 1.21 14.53 7.15
CA GLU A 198 1.90 14.87 5.89
C GLU A 198 1.66 16.31 5.48
N GLU A 199 2.67 16.94 4.88
CA GLU A 199 2.56 18.28 4.32
C GLU A 199 1.40 18.39 3.31
N ASN A 200 0.88 19.61 3.12
CA ASN A 200 -0.23 19.89 2.20
C ASN A 200 -1.57 19.20 2.55
N THR A 201 -1.71 18.70 3.79
CA THR A 201 -2.97 18.17 4.32
C THR A 201 -3.66 19.17 5.27
N LEU A 202 -4.96 18.95 5.51
CA LEU A 202 -5.68 19.73 6.52
C LEU A 202 -5.11 19.45 7.92
N PHE A 203 -4.78 18.19 8.21
CA PHE A 203 -4.15 17.81 9.48
C PHE A 203 -2.82 18.51 9.70
N HIS A 204 -1.96 18.64 8.68
CA HIS A 204 -0.73 19.43 8.80
C HIS A 204 -1.01 20.90 9.12
N THR A 205 -2.03 21.50 8.49
CA THR A 205 -2.45 22.87 8.79
C THR A 205 -2.94 23.03 10.24
N LEU A 206 -3.65 22.03 10.78
CA LEU A 206 -4.13 22.03 12.17
C LEU A 206 -2.98 21.77 13.16
N TYR A 207 -2.07 20.87 12.81
CA TYR A 207 -0.88 20.53 13.60
C TYR A 207 0.02 21.76 13.78
N GLN A 208 0.32 22.49 12.70
CA GLN A 208 1.09 23.74 12.75
C GLN A 208 0.43 24.85 13.60
N LYS A 209 -0.85 24.72 13.93
CA LYS A 209 -1.61 25.67 14.76
C LYS A 209 -1.85 25.16 16.18
N ASP A 210 -1.24 24.04 16.57
CA ASP A 210 -1.49 23.36 17.85
C ASP A 210 -2.99 23.00 18.05
N GLN A 211 -3.69 22.72 16.95
CA GLN A 211 -5.14 22.41 16.92
C GLN A 211 -5.43 20.95 16.58
N LEU A 212 -4.40 20.11 16.46
CA LEU A 212 -4.53 18.68 16.21
C LEU A 212 -4.11 17.90 17.47
N PRO A 213 -5.06 17.51 18.35
CA PRO A 213 -4.76 16.84 19.61
C PRO A 213 -4.36 15.37 19.38
N LEU A 214 -3.09 15.15 19.03
CA LEU A 214 -2.51 13.82 18.86
C LEU A 214 -2.14 13.20 20.23
N PRO A 215 -2.16 11.86 20.35
CA PRO A 215 -1.63 11.19 21.53
C PRO A 215 -0.12 11.43 21.67
N SER A 216 0.42 11.22 22.88
CA SER A 216 1.87 11.26 23.10
C SER A 216 2.57 10.08 22.41
N GLU A 217 3.86 10.24 22.11
CA GLU A 217 4.70 9.16 21.56
C GLU A 217 4.67 7.89 22.45
N GLU A 218 4.65 8.06 23.78
CA GLU A 218 4.50 6.94 24.72
C GLU A 218 3.17 6.20 24.54
N THR A 219 2.07 6.94 24.34
CA THR A 219 0.74 6.35 24.13
C THR A 219 0.67 5.65 22.77
N GLU A 220 1.24 6.26 21.74
CA GLU A 220 1.31 5.67 20.40
C GLU A 220 2.14 4.38 20.38
N LEU A 221 3.26 4.37 21.08
CA LEU A 221 4.07 3.16 21.29
C LEU A 221 3.27 2.09 22.03
N GLU A 222 2.54 2.45 23.09
CA GLU A 222 1.66 1.51 23.80
C GLU A 222 0.59 0.93 22.88
N MET A 223 -0.04 1.75 22.03
CA MET A 223 -0.98 1.27 21.00
C MET A 223 -0.31 0.27 20.06
N TYR A 224 0.90 0.56 19.57
CA TYR A 224 1.62 -0.32 18.66
C TYR A 224 2.00 -1.66 19.33
N MET A 225 2.43 -1.63 20.59
CA MET A 225 2.74 -2.85 21.35
C MET A 225 1.49 -3.71 21.57
N VAL A 226 0.37 -3.09 21.98
CA VAL A 226 -0.92 -3.79 22.11
C VAL A 226 -1.38 -4.38 20.78
N LEU A 227 -1.21 -3.67 19.66
CA LEU A 227 -1.52 -4.19 18.33
C LEU A 227 -0.74 -5.47 18.03
N ILE A 228 0.58 -5.48 18.24
CA ILE A 228 1.42 -6.65 17.96
C ILE A 228 1.00 -7.85 18.82
N GLU A 229 0.86 -7.63 20.13
CA GLU A 229 0.47 -8.68 21.08
C GLU A 229 -0.89 -9.29 20.73
N GLU A 230 -1.86 -8.44 20.42
CA GLU A 230 -3.21 -8.86 20.07
C GLU A 230 -3.28 -9.59 18.73
N MET A 231 -2.55 -9.10 17.71
CA MET A 231 -2.42 -9.79 16.43
C MET A 231 -1.82 -11.18 16.60
N GLU A 232 -0.74 -11.31 17.38
CA GLU A 232 -0.10 -12.60 17.67
C GLU A 232 -1.06 -13.55 18.41
N ARG A 233 -1.77 -13.05 19.44
CA ARG A 233 -2.78 -13.81 20.19
C ARG A 233 -3.90 -14.34 19.30
N GLN A 234 -4.33 -13.55 18.33
CA GLN A 234 -5.35 -13.94 17.34
C GLN A 234 -4.76 -14.79 16.20
N GLY A 235 -3.44 -15.05 16.20
CA GLY A 235 -2.74 -15.88 15.23
C GLY A 235 -2.49 -15.21 13.88
N TYR A 236 -2.35 -13.89 13.85
CA TYR A 236 -1.87 -13.13 12.69
C TYR A 236 -0.38 -12.84 12.90
N LYS A 237 0.43 -13.21 11.91
CA LYS A 237 1.87 -12.96 11.94
C LYS A 237 2.16 -11.59 11.36
N GLN A 238 2.89 -10.77 12.10
CA GLN A 238 3.52 -9.59 11.54
C GLN A 238 4.59 -10.04 10.54
N TYR A 239 4.45 -9.67 9.27
CA TYR A 239 5.46 -10.00 8.24
C TYR A 239 6.26 -8.77 7.80
N GLU A 240 5.75 -7.57 8.05
CA GLU A 240 6.46 -6.30 7.96
C GLU A 240 5.91 -5.29 8.98
N ILE A 241 6.50 -4.10 9.09
CA ILE A 241 6.22 -3.09 10.14
C ILE A 241 4.72 -2.87 10.42
N SER A 242 3.90 -2.76 9.37
CA SER A 242 2.50 -2.35 9.46
C SER A 242 1.49 -3.43 9.06
N ASN A 243 1.91 -4.61 8.60
CA ASN A 243 1.02 -5.61 8.03
C ASN A 243 1.12 -6.96 8.75
N PHE A 244 -0.05 -7.53 8.98
CA PHE A 244 -0.27 -8.76 9.72
C PHE A 244 -1.17 -9.67 8.90
N ALA A 245 -0.82 -10.95 8.82
CA ALA A 245 -1.58 -11.90 8.01
C ALA A 245 -1.66 -13.28 8.64
N LYS A 246 -2.71 -14.03 8.26
CA LYS A 246 -2.65 -15.49 8.33
C LYS A 246 -1.58 -15.98 7.34
N LEU A 247 -0.95 -17.11 7.66
CA LEU A 247 0.06 -17.71 6.79
C LEU A 247 -0.50 -17.95 5.39
N GLY A 248 0.19 -17.44 4.36
CA GLY A 248 -0.22 -17.56 2.96
C GLY A 248 -1.15 -16.44 2.46
N TYR A 249 -1.53 -15.51 3.33
CA TYR A 249 -2.36 -14.34 3.01
C TYR A 249 -1.59 -13.02 3.09
N GLU A 250 -0.27 -13.06 3.24
CA GLU A 250 0.60 -11.88 3.13
C GLU A 250 0.41 -11.23 1.75
N SER A 251 0.34 -9.89 1.69
CA SER A 251 0.21 -9.17 0.42
C SER A 251 1.46 -9.41 -0.44
N LYS A 252 1.33 -10.21 -1.50
CA LYS A 252 2.42 -10.49 -2.45
C LYS A 252 2.86 -9.20 -3.14
N HIS A 253 1.90 -8.31 -3.45
CA HIS A 253 2.22 -7.03 -4.09
C HIS A 253 3.05 -6.13 -3.16
N ASN A 254 2.63 -5.96 -1.90
CA ASN A 254 3.38 -5.11 -0.95
C ASN A 254 4.80 -5.66 -0.71
N LYS A 255 4.95 -6.99 -0.62
CA LYS A 255 6.28 -7.61 -0.52
C LYS A 255 7.18 -7.31 -1.72
N THR A 256 6.63 -7.06 -2.91
CA THR A 256 7.44 -6.61 -4.07
C THR A 256 8.22 -5.35 -3.72
N TYR A 257 7.58 -4.37 -3.09
CA TYR A 257 8.23 -3.12 -2.68
C TYR A 257 9.28 -3.36 -1.59
N TRP A 258 8.95 -4.12 -0.55
CA TRP A 258 9.86 -4.37 0.57
C TRP A 258 11.08 -5.21 0.18
N LEU A 259 10.95 -6.05 -0.85
CA LEU A 259 12.07 -6.80 -1.42
C LEU A 259 12.87 -5.98 -2.45
N ASN A 260 12.59 -4.68 -2.58
CA ASN A 260 13.16 -3.77 -3.57
C ASN A 260 13.10 -4.34 -5.00
N ARG A 261 11.98 -4.97 -5.36
CA ARG A 261 11.78 -5.57 -6.68
C ARG A 261 11.11 -4.57 -7.62
N GLU A 262 11.42 -4.73 -8.89
CA GLU A 262 10.83 -3.94 -9.97
C GLU A 262 9.34 -4.22 -10.16
N TYR A 263 8.59 -3.21 -10.59
CA TYR A 263 7.16 -3.24 -10.85
C TYR A 263 6.77 -2.18 -11.89
N TYR A 264 5.72 -2.47 -12.66
CA TYR A 264 5.10 -1.48 -13.53
C TYR A 264 4.17 -0.58 -12.73
N GLY A 265 4.15 0.72 -13.04
CA GLY A 265 3.21 1.67 -12.48
C GLY A 265 2.57 2.51 -13.58
N VAL A 266 1.23 2.50 -13.61
CA VAL A 266 0.41 3.23 -14.59
C VAL A 266 -0.72 4.01 -13.89
N GLY A 267 -1.20 5.06 -14.54
CA GLY A 267 -2.18 5.99 -13.99
C GLY A 267 -1.56 7.32 -13.53
N ALA A 268 -2.40 8.34 -13.38
CA ALA A 268 -1.99 9.68 -12.93
C ALA A 268 -1.26 9.65 -11.58
N GLY A 269 -0.05 10.21 -11.53
CA GLY A 269 0.80 10.23 -10.35
C GLY A 269 1.41 8.88 -9.96
N ALA A 270 1.21 7.82 -10.77
CA ALA A 270 1.83 6.53 -10.49
C ALA A 270 3.35 6.59 -10.67
N HIS A 271 4.04 5.88 -9.78
CA HIS A 271 5.47 5.62 -9.89
C HIS A 271 5.67 4.20 -10.44
N GLY A 272 6.71 3.99 -11.23
CA GLY A 272 7.13 2.65 -11.65
C GLY A 272 8.63 2.47 -11.52
N TYR A 273 9.07 1.22 -11.43
CA TYR A 273 10.49 0.84 -11.37
C TYR A 273 10.71 -0.37 -12.27
N VAL A 274 11.31 -0.17 -13.44
CA VAL A 274 11.44 -1.21 -14.48
C VAL A 274 12.83 -1.16 -15.08
N CYS A 275 13.52 -2.30 -15.12
CA CYS A 275 14.87 -2.47 -15.67
C CYS A 275 15.86 -1.42 -15.14
N GLY A 276 15.94 -1.26 -13.82
CA GLY A 276 16.82 -0.28 -13.18
C GLY A 276 16.40 1.18 -13.33
N HIS A 277 15.27 1.49 -13.97
CA HIS A 277 14.81 2.86 -14.17
C HIS A 277 13.52 3.14 -13.40
N ARG A 278 13.49 4.26 -12.69
CA ARG A 278 12.26 4.78 -12.10
C ARG A 278 11.62 5.81 -13.01
N HIS A 279 10.30 5.87 -12.97
CA HIS A 279 9.54 6.95 -13.60
C HIS A 279 8.44 7.45 -12.68
N VAL A 280 8.03 8.69 -12.92
CA VAL A 280 6.89 9.34 -12.27
C VAL A 280 5.95 9.83 -13.36
N ASN A 281 4.69 9.43 -13.28
CA ASN A 281 3.64 9.96 -14.15
C ASN A 281 3.15 11.32 -13.67
N ALA A 282 2.66 12.15 -14.60
CA ALA A 282 2.02 13.41 -14.25
C ALA A 282 0.89 13.20 -13.22
N GLY A 283 0.97 13.89 -12.08
CA GLY A 283 -0.05 13.86 -11.03
C GLY A 283 -1.36 14.53 -11.45
N PRO A 284 -1.34 15.81 -11.91
CA PRO A 284 -2.55 16.51 -12.30
C PRO A 284 -3.26 15.87 -13.51
N LEU A 285 -4.55 15.55 -13.34
CA LEU A 285 -5.35 14.81 -14.34
C LEU A 285 -5.28 15.42 -15.76
N ALA A 286 -5.40 16.75 -15.88
CA ALA A 286 -5.37 17.41 -17.18
C ALA A 286 -4.02 17.21 -17.90
N ILE A 287 -2.91 17.27 -17.15
CA ILE A 287 -1.56 17.09 -17.70
C ILE A 287 -1.35 15.61 -18.07
N TYR A 288 -1.76 14.70 -17.18
CA TYR A 288 -1.70 13.25 -17.42
C TYR A 288 -2.45 12.85 -18.70
N MET A 289 -3.72 13.24 -18.83
CA MET A 289 -4.54 12.90 -19.99
C MET A 289 -4.01 13.53 -21.28
N GLN A 290 -3.46 14.75 -21.22
CA GLN A 290 -2.84 15.38 -22.39
C GLN A 290 -1.61 14.60 -22.85
N LYS A 291 -0.71 14.24 -21.94
CA LYS A 291 0.49 13.46 -22.29
C LYS A 291 0.15 12.07 -22.81
N CYS A 292 -0.90 11.41 -22.31
CA CYS A 292 -1.35 10.12 -22.84
C CYS A 292 -1.74 10.17 -24.33
N LYS A 293 -2.16 11.34 -24.85
CA LYS A 293 -2.43 11.54 -26.28
C LYS A 293 -1.15 11.66 -27.11
N GLU A 294 -0.05 12.07 -26.49
CA GLU A 294 1.25 12.32 -27.12
C GLU A 294 2.20 11.12 -26.97
N GLY A 295 1.98 10.26 -25.98
CA GLY A 295 2.82 9.11 -25.66
C GLY A 295 2.68 8.66 -24.20
N LEU A 296 3.80 8.36 -23.54
CA LEU A 296 3.81 8.00 -22.12
C LEU A 296 3.66 9.25 -21.23
N PRO A 297 2.86 9.21 -20.16
CA PRO A 297 2.57 10.35 -19.29
C PRO A 297 3.67 10.67 -18.27
N ARG A 298 4.92 10.27 -18.54
CA ARG A 298 6.07 10.45 -17.65
C ARG A 298 6.48 11.93 -17.59
N VAL A 299 6.67 12.44 -16.38
CA VAL A 299 7.26 13.76 -16.09
C VAL A 299 8.71 13.64 -15.66
N GLU A 300 9.07 12.52 -15.05
CA GLU A 300 10.42 12.19 -14.64
C GLU A 300 10.74 10.75 -15.01
N GLN A 301 11.98 10.50 -15.40
CA GLN A 301 12.52 9.17 -15.59
C GLN A 301 14.04 9.21 -15.36
N PHE A 302 14.55 8.32 -14.52
CA PHE A 302 15.96 8.25 -14.18
C PHE A 302 16.41 6.82 -13.89
N GLU A 303 17.67 6.53 -14.18
CA GLU A 303 18.33 5.29 -13.76
C GLU A 303 18.58 5.34 -12.26
N VAL A 304 18.39 4.21 -11.57
CA VAL A 304 18.73 4.06 -10.15
C VAL A 304 20.18 3.58 -10.06
N PRO A 305 21.10 4.41 -9.54
CA PRO A 305 22.48 4.01 -9.33
C PRO A 305 22.58 2.75 -8.47
N ARG A 306 23.64 1.96 -8.68
CA ARG A 306 23.88 0.73 -7.91
C ARG A 306 23.99 1.01 -6.41
N GLU A 307 24.57 2.14 -6.02
CA GLU A 307 24.71 2.56 -4.61
C GLU A 307 23.33 2.81 -3.99
N ASP A 308 22.53 3.70 -4.58
CA ASP A 308 21.15 3.96 -4.18
C ASP A 308 20.33 2.66 -4.09
N ALA A 309 20.45 1.76 -5.06
CA ALA A 309 19.74 0.47 -5.04
C ALA A 309 20.15 -0.43 -3.86
N MET A 310 21.41 -0.38 -3.41
CA MET A 310 21.87 -1.10 -2.22
C MET A 310 21.32 -0.46 -0.94
N GLU A 311 21.30 0.87 -0.85
CA GLU A 311 20.71 1.60 0.29
C GLU A 311 19.21 1.33 0.40
N GLU A 312 18.49 1.40 -0.72
CA GLU A 312 17.08 1.06 -0.81
C GLU A 312 16.80 -0.39 -0.42
N GLN A 313 17.68 -1.33 -0.80
CA GLN A 313 17.54 -2.73 -0.37
C GLN A 313 17.60 -2.87 1.15
N MET A 314 18.44 -2.06 1.83
CA MET A 314 18.52 -2.04 3.28
C MET A 314 17.28 -1.40 3.91
N ILE A 315 16.91 -0.21 3.45
CA ILE A 315 15.77 0.55 3.98
C ILE A 315 14.46 -0.23 3.82
N LEU A 316 14.23 -0.81 2.64
CA LEU A 316 13.00 -1.53 2.33
C LEU A 316 13.02 -2.93 2.94
N GLY A 317 14.16 -3.63 2.90
CA GLY A 317 14.27 -5.00 3.40
C GLY A 317 14.20 -5.10 4.93
N LEU A 318 14.77 -4.13 5.65
CA LEU A 318 14.69 -4.11 7.12
C LEU A 318 13.27 -3.83 7.65
N ARG A 319 12.34 -3.39 6.80
CA ARG A 319 10.91 -3.32 7.16
C ARG A 319 10.27 -4.69 7.29
N LEU A 320 10.80 -5.71 6.60
CA LEU A 320 10.34 -7.08 6.73
C LEU A 320 10.76 -7.65 8.08
N ARG A 321 9.89 -8.46 8.70
CA ARG A 321 10.26 -9.18 9.94
C ARG A 321 11.33 -10.25 9.71
N GLU A 322 11.41 -10.79 8.49
CA GLU A 322 12.52 -11.66 8.06
C GLU A 322 13.82 -10.88 7.84
N GLY A 323 13.73 -9.58 7.54
CA GLY A 323 14.88 -8.71 7.27
C GLY A 323 15.46 -8.86 5.87
N VAL A 324 16.71 -8.43 5.72
CA VAL A 324 17.48 -8.47 4.48
C VAL A 324 18.16 -9.83 4.34
N ASP A 325 17.84 -10.55 3.26
CA ASP A 325 18.53 -11.78 2.88
C ASP A 325 19.95 -11.47 2.38
N LEU A 326 20.96 -11.89 3.15
CA LEU A 326 22.36 -11.59 2.88
C LEU A 326 22.85 -12.25 1.59
N SER A 327 22.32 -13.43 1.26
CA SER A 327 22.69 -14.17 0.05
C SER A 327 22.08 -13.53 -1.19
N ALA A 328 20.81 -13.10 -1.11
CA ALA A 328 20.13 -12.41 -2.20
C ALA A 328 20.77 -11.05 -2.48
N PHE A 329 21.16 -10.31 -1.44
CA PHE A 329 21.92 -9.07 -1.57
C PHE A 329 23.24 -9.31 -2.32
N ALA A 330 24.04 -10.28 -1.87
CA ALA A 330 25.32 -10.60 -2.50
C ALA A 330 25.16 -11.04 -3.96
N SER A 331 24.16 -11.87 -4.26
CA SER A 331 23.87 -12.29 -5.63
C SER A 331 23.39 -11.14 -6.52
N ARG A 332 22.64 -10.18 -5.98
CA ARG A 332 22.09 -9.05 -6.74
C ARG A 332 23.15 -8.01 -7.05
N PHE A 333 24.00 -7.68 -6.08
CA PHE A 333 24.94 -6.56 -6.19
C PHE A 333 26.38 -6.97 -6.42
N GLY A 334 26.74 -8.25 -6.26
CA GLY A 334 28.12 -8.72 -6.39
C GLY A 334 29.06 -8.23 -5.27
N ALA A 335 28.49 -7.81 -4.14
CA ALA A 335 29.19 -7.40 -2.93
C ALA A 335 28.37 -7.84 -1.71
N THR A 336 29.01 -8.20 -0.60
CA THR A 336 28.26 -8.55 0.61
C THR A 336 27.73 -7.30 1.29
N VAL A 337 26.69 -7.46 2.12
CA VAL A 337 26.16 -6.36 2.94
C VAL A 337 27.26 -5.79 3.85
N HIS A 338 28.15 -6.65 4.37
CA HIS A 338 29.27 -6.26 5.23
C HIS A 338 30.35 -5.46 4.51
N ASP A 339 30.66 -5.79 3.25
CA ASP A 339 31.62 -5.01 2.46
C ASP A 339 31.15 -3.58 2.25
N VAL A 340 29.83 -3.40 2.12
CA VAL A 340 29.23 -2.10 1.84
C VAL A 340 28.95 -1.36 3.14
N PHE A 341 28.31 -1.97 4.13
CA PHE A 341 27.73 -1.32 5.32
C PHE A 341 28.24 -1.87 6.66
N GLY A 342 29.34 -2.62 6.69
CA GLY A 342 29.81 -3.35 7.88
C GLY A 342 29.91 -2.51 9.15
N SER A 343 30.50 -1.30 9.08
CA SER A 343 30.62 -0.42 10.26
C SER A 343 29.26 -0.01 10.85
N ILE A 344 28.27 0.27 9.99
CA ILE A 344 26.92 0.62 10.43
C ILE A 344 26.28 -0.59 11.12
N ILE A 345 26.45 -1.78 10.56
CA ILE A 345 25.87 -3.02 11.08
C ILE A 345 26.48 -3.37 12.44
N GLU A 346 27.80 -3.32 12.56
CA GLU A 346 28.49 -3.57 13.83
C GLU A 346 27.99 -2.63 14.94
N GLU A 347 27.83 -1.34 14.63
CA GLU A 347 27.29 -0.36 15.57
C GLU A 347 25.84 -0.66 15.99
N GLU A 348 24.95 -0.95 15.03
CA GLU A 348 23.53 -1.21 15.32
C GLU A 348 23.30 -2.57 16.00
N VAL A 349 24.12 -3.58 15.71
CA VAL A 349 24.14 -4.85 16.44
C VAL A 349 24.63 -4.65 17.87
N ALA A 350 25.69 -3.85 18.07
CA ALA A 350 26.19 -3.55 19.41
C ALA A 350 25.17 -2.79 20.28
N LYS A 351 24.32 -1.95 19.66
CA LYS A 351 23.18 -1.28 20.33
C LYS A 351 21.98 -2.20 20.56
N GLY A 352 21.98 -3.42 20.01
CA GLY A 352 20.86 -4.35 20.07
C GLY A 352 19.69 -3.97 19.15
N MET A 353 19.91 -3.12 18.14
CA MET A 353 18.87 -2.70 17.19
C MET A 353 18.71 -3.68 16.02
N LEU A 354 19.83 -4.26 15.58
CA LEU A 354 19.88 -5.29 14.55
C LEU A 354 20.40 -6.61 15.11
N GLU A 355 20.01 -7.70 14.47
CA GLU A 355 20.59 -9.02 14.68
C GLU A 355 20.76 -9.75 13.35
N GLU A 356 21.82 -10.56 13.25
CA GLU A 356 22.01 -11.51 12.16
C GLU A 356 21.59 -12.90 12.62
N GLN A 357 20.63 -13.48 11.91
CA GLN A 357 20.11 -14.80 12.22
C GLN A 357 19.69 -15.53 10.95
N ASP A 358 20.09 -16.80 10.81
CA ASP A 358 19.67 -17.70 9.73
C ASP A 358 19.93 -17.17 8.31
N GLY A 359 20.99 -16.36 8.14
CA GLY A 359 21.36 -15.74 6.85
C GLY A 359 20.63 -14.43 6.54
N PHE A 360 19.93 -13.86 7.51
CA PHE A 360 19.24 -12.57 7.40
C PHE A 360 19.77 -11.57 8.40
N LEU A 361 19.79 -10.28 8.02
CA LEU A 361 19.97 -9.14 8.92
C LEU A 361 18.61 -8.49 9.16
N LYS A 362 18.16 -8.38 10.41
CA LYS A 362 16.80 -7.93 10.74
C LYS A 362 16.74 -7.08 12.00
N LEU A 363 15.65 -6.31 12.14
CA LEU A 363 15.36 -5.56 13.36
C LEU A 363 15.04 -6.50 14.53
N THR A 364 15.69 -6.26 15.66
CA THR A 364 15.33 -6.91 16.93
C THR A 364 13.96 -6.41 17.42
N LYS A 365 13.47 -6.99 18.53
CA LYS A 365 12.27 -6.46 19.21
C LYS A 365 12.48 -5.02 19.70
N GLN A 366 13.70 -4.68 20.11
CA GLN A 366 14.05 -3.33 20.57
C GLN A 366 14.19 -2.35 19.40
N GLY A 367 14.74 -2.80 18.28
CA GLY A 367 14.91 -1.96 17.09
C GLY A 367 13.62 -1.67 16.34
N LEU A 368 12.57 -2.50 16.52
CA LEU A 368 11.32 -2.38 15.75
C LEU A 368 10.62 -1.01 15.89
N PRO A 369 10.38 -0.47 17.09
CA PRO A 369 9.80 0.87 17.24
C PRO A 369 10.70 2.00 16.71
N LEU A 370 12.01 1.75 16.63
CA LEU A 370 13.03 2.71 16.18
C LEU A 370 13.47 2.46 14.73
N GLY A 371 12.68 1.68 13.97
CA GLY A 371 13.07 1.22 12.63
C GLY A 371 13.52 2.35 11.70
N ASN A 372 12.80 3.48 11.69
CA ASN A 372 13.16 4.62 10.84
C ASN A 372 14.54 5.21 11.17
N GLU A 373 14.93 5.24 12.45
CA GLU A 373 16.27 5.70 12.86
C GLU A 373 17.34 4.73 12.34
N VAL A 374 17.09 3.42 12.46
CA VAL A 374 17.98 2.38 11.93
C VAL A 374 18.09 2.48 10.41
N PHE A 375 16.98 2.66 9.69
CA PHE A 375 16.97 2.75 8.23
C PHE A 375 17.78 3.94 7.73
N ALA A 376 17.64 5.11 8.38
CA ALA A 376 18.34 6.33 7.98
C ALA A 376 19.87 6.20 8.07
N ARG A 377 20.39 5.29 8.90
CA ARG A 377 21.83 5.02 9.02
C ARG A 377 22.45 4.41 7.77
N PHE A 378 21.65 3.81 6.90
CA PHE A 378 22.11 3.18 5.66
C PHE A 378 22.11 4.11 4.45
N LEU A 379 21.63 5.36 4.60
CA LEU A 379 21.74 6.41 3.59
C LEU A 379 23.13 7.07 3.64
N ARG A 380 23.78 7.30 2.50
CA ARG A 380 25.13 7.91 2.42
C ARG A 380 25.18 9.27 1.75
#